data_AF-A0A3B8P768-F1
#
_entry.id   AF-A0A3B8P768-F1
#
_cell.length_a   1.000
_cell.length_b   1.000
_cell.length_c   1.000
_cell.angle_alpha   90.00
_cell.angle_beta   90.00
_cell.angle_gamma   90.00
#
_symmetry.space_group_name_H-M   'P 1'
#
loop_
_entity.id
_entity.type
_entity.pdbx_description
1 polymer ?
#
loop_
_entity_poly.entity_id
_entity_poly.type
_entity_poly.pdbx_seq_one_letter_code
_entity_poly.pdbx_strand_id
1 'polypeptide(L)' 'MSGFEQLFPGTLPRLVMFDLDGTLIDSVPDLAAAVDRMLLELGRPPAGLEAVRQWV' A
#
# COMPACT_ATOMS: atom_id res chain seq x y z
N MET A 1 -25.24 -17.02 -12.36
CA MET A 1 -23.83 -17.28 -12.01
C MET A 1 -23.35 -16.17 -11.11
N SER A 2 -22.72 -16.49 -10.00
CA SER A 2 -22.14 -15.47 -9.11
C SER A 2 -20.92 -14.82 -9.79
N GLY A 3 -20.59 -13.57 -9.44
CA GLY A 3 -19.39 -12.91 -9.98
C GLY A 3 -18.10 -13.70 -9.72
N PHE A 4 -18.07 -14.48 -8.64
CA PHE A 4 -16.93 -15.35 -8.32
C PHE A 4 -16.78 -16.52 -9.30
N GLU A 5 -17.87 -17.10 -9.81
CA GLU A 5 -17.80 -18.17 -10.82
C GLU A 5 -17.27 -17.67 -12.16
N GLN A 6 -17.44 -16.38 -12.47
CA GLN A 6 -16.88 -15.76 -13.67
C GLN A 6 -15.38 -15.44 -13.52
N LEU A 7 -14.94 -15.04 -12.32
CA LEU A 7 -13.55 -14.66 -12.04
C LEU A 7 -12.64 -15.86 -11.77
N PHE A 8 -13.19 -16.95 -11.23
CA PHE A 8 -12.46 -18.16 -10.88
C PHE A 8 -13.11 -19.39 -11.53
N PRO A 9 -12.94 -19.60 -12.85
CA PRO A 9 -13.50 -20.76 -13.53
C PRO A 9 -12.92 -22.06 -12.94
N GLY A 10 -13.80 -22.95 -12.47
CA GLY A 10 -13.43 -24.20 -11.82
C GLY A 10 -13.67 -24.16 -10.31
N THR A 11 -12.62 -24.35 -9.51
CA THR A 11 -12.73 -24.40 -8.03
C THR A 11 -12.21 -23.10 -7.42
N LEU A 12 -12.94 -22.54 -6.45
CA LEU A 12 -12.52 -21.34 -5.73
C LEU A 12 -11.19 -21.57 -4.99
N PRO A 13 -10.34 -20.53 -4.87
CA PRO A 13 -9.12 -20.61 -4.09
C PRO A 13 -9.43 -20.96 -2.63
N ARG A 14 -8.65 -21.88 -2.06
CA ARG A 14 -8.82 -22.35 -0.68
C ARG A 14 -8.30 -21.35 0.37
N LEU A 15 -7.49 -20.39 -0.07
CA LEU A 15 -6.88 -19.35 0.77
C LEU A 15 -6.68 -18.09 -0.08
N VAL A 16 -6.90 -16.94 0.54
CA VAL A 16 -6.49 -15.64 0.01
C VAL A 16 -5.68 -14.96 1.11
N MET A 17 -4.51 -14.44 0.73
CA MET A 17 -3.67 -13.63 1.60
C MET A 17 -3.57 -12.24 1.01
N PHE A 18 -3.68 -11.24 1.86
CA PHE A 18 -3.54 -9.85 1.48
C PHE A 18 -2.30 -9.30 2.16
N ASP A 19 -1.55 -8.49 1.41
CA ASP A 19 -0.59 -7.59 2.03
C ASP A 19 -1.34 -6.52 2.85
N LEU A 20 -0.66 -5.89 3.79
CA LEU A 20 -1.27 -4.85 4.62
C LEU A 20 -1.18 -3.49 3.93
N ASP A 21 0.04 -3.02 3.73
CA ASP A 21 0.35 -1.70 3.21
C ASP A 21 0.02 -1.60 1.72
N GLY A 22 -0.66 -0.54 1.32
CA GLY A 22 -1.08 -0.33 -0.08
C GLY A 22 -2.16 -1.30 -0.58
N THR A 23 -2.55 -2.31 0.21
CA THR A 23 -3.60 -3.28 -0.12
C THR A 23 -4.81 -3.15 0.81
N LEU A 24 -4.63 -3.38 2.11
CA LEU A 24 -5.70 -3.25 3.10
C LEU A 24 -5.77 -1.84 3.71
N ILE A 25 -4.63 -1.14 3.75
CA ILE A 25 -4.51 0.21 4.29
C ILE A 25 -3.83 1.10 3.24
N ASP A 26 -4.41 2.28 2.96
CA ASP A 26 -3.71 3.34 2.24
C ASP A 26 -2.72 4.03 3.19
N SER A 27 -1.57 3.38 3.43
CA SER A 27 -0.56 3.82 4.39
C SER A 27 0.39 4.88 3.82
N VAL A 28 0.30 5.21 2.53
CA VAL A 28 1.17 6.19 1.86
C VAL A 28 1.19 7.56 2.54
N PRO A 29 0.06 8.16 2.97
CA PRO A 29 0.07 9.47 3.64
C PRO A 29 0.82 9.45 4.97
N ASP A 30 0.64 8.40 5.76
CA ASP A 30 1.25 8.25 7.07
C ASP A 30 2.77 7.99 6.94
N LEU A 31 3.15 7.13 5.99
CA LEU A 31 4.55 6.89 5.66
C LEU A 31 5.24 8.15 5.16
N ALA A 32 4.57 8.96 4.33
CA ALA A 32 5.14 10.22 3.87
C ALA A 32 5.36 11.21 5.01
N ALA A 33 4.40 11.34 5.93
CA ALA A 33 4.55 12.18 7.10
C ALA A 33 5.70 11.72 8.01
N ALA A 34 5.86 10.41 8.21
CA ALA A 34 6.93 9.84 9.03
C ALA A 34 8.32 10.07 8.40
N VAL A 35 8.45 9.82 7.10
CA VAL A 35 9.68 10.05 6.32
C VAL A 35 10.05 11.52 6.35
N ASP A 36 9.10 12.42 6.04
CA ASP A 36 9.36 13.85 5.99
C ASP A 36 9.80 14.38 7.36
N ARG A 37 9.15 13.93 8.43
CA ARG A 37 9.57 14.27 9.80
C ARG A 37 11.01 13.86 10.06
N MET A 38 11.37 12.63 9.73
CA MET A 38 12.74 12.12 9.92
C MET A 38 13.76 12.93 9.09
N LEU A 39 13.45 13.22 7.82
CA LEU A 39 14.35 14.00 6.96
C LEU A 39 14.57 15.42 7.51
N LEU A 40 13.51 16.07 7.98
CA LEU A 40 13.61 17.39 8.61
C LEU A 40 14.48 17.35 9.87
N GLU A 41 14.34 16.33 10.72
CA GLU A 41 15.18 16.13 11.92
C GLU A 41 16.67 15.95 11.56
N LEU A 42 16.97 15.42 10.37
CA LEU A 42 18.32 15.26 9.84
C LEU A 42 18.84 16.47 9.04
N GLY A 43 18.08 17.57 9.00
CA GLY A 43 18.43 18.76 8.21
C GLY A 43 18.43 18.50 6.70
N ARG A 44 17.54 17.63 6.23
CA ARG A 44 17.33 17.30 4.82
C ARG A 44 15.97 17.84 4.35
N PRO A 45 15.80 18.13 3.04
CA PRO A 45 14.49 18.47 2.51
C PRO A 45 13.52 17.28 2.64
N PRO A 46 12.22 17.53 2.82
CA PRO A 46 11.20 16.49 2.80
C PRO A 46 11.16 15.81 1.42
N ALA A 47 10.80 14.53 1.39
CA ALA A 47 10.63 13.76 0.16
C ALA A 47 9.26 14.00 -0.47
N GLY A 48 8.23 14.18 0.38
CA GLY A 48 6.86 14.42 -0.04
C GLY A 48 6.12 13.16 -0.51
N LEU A 49 4.80 13.30 -0.61
CA LEU A 49 3.86 12.20 -0.87
C LEU A 49 4.14 11.45 -2.18
N GLU A 50 4.39 12.18 -3.26
CA GLU A 50 4.57 11.58 -4.59
C GLU A 50 5.82 10.71 -4.67
N ALA A 51 6.90 11.10 -4.00
CA ALA A 51 8.12 10.30 -3.93
C ALA A 51 7.87 9.04 -3.10
N VAL A 52 7.28 9.19 -1.92
CA VAL A 52 7.04 8.09 -0.97
C VAL A 52 6.06 7.06 -1.55
N ARG A 53 5.07 7.50 -2.34
CA ARG A 53 4.14 6.63 -3.07
C ARG A 53 4.85 5.65 -4.01
N GLN A 54 6.04 5.98 -4.51
CA GLN A 54 6.80 5.11 -5.42
C GLN A 54 7.71 4.12 -4.68
N TRP A 55 7.76 4.15 -3.34
CA TRP A 55 8.65 3.30 -2.54
C TRP A 55 7.96 2.08 -1.95
N VAL A 56 6.63 2.06 -1.98
CA VAL A 56 5.77 0.99 -1.49
C VAL A 56 5.03 0.32 -2.64
#